data_AF-A0A3P6PDS9-F1
#
_entry.id   AF-A0A3P6PDS9-F1
#
_cell.length_a   1.000
_cell.length_b   1.000
_cell.length_c   1.000
_cell.angle_alpha   90.00
_cell.angle_beta   90.00
_cell.angle_gamma   90.00
#
_symmetry.space_group_name_H-M   'P 1'
#
loop_
_entity.id
_entity.type
_entity.pdbx_description
1 polymer ?
#
loop_
_entity_poly.entity_id
_entity_poly.type
_entity_poly.pdbx_seq_one_letter_code
_entity_poly.pdbx_strand_id
1 'polypeptide(L)'
;MSTGLKQAVNRVTAYVFPVTNSELETLRLKQKFGFAYTSNLPPQMMLYFNAFYAPFWFIGTMICFIIEFEFLSQIRKVVGIAVFLTYIFTEITRLYLGFIGNLAEKVPELAGFWLLSLLIQLPGIFYLLLDTGLILSSFERTIHAVEATFVILETTTGFFVVKLMVQNQAVKFYTLTQGAVPEDLTNTSKAHCA
;
A
#
# COMPACT_ATOMS: atom_id res chain seq x y z
N MET A 1 39.47 -9.28 13.46
CA MET A 1 38.83 -9.53 12.14
C MET A 1 39.69 -8.84 11.08
N SER A 2 40.31 -9.59 10.16
CA SER A 2 41.38 -9.06 9.29
C SER A 2 40.85 -8.00 8.32
N THR A 3 41.63 -6.94 8.12
CA THR A 3 41.31 -5.76 7.31
C THR A 3 40.88 -6.11 5.88
N GLY A 4 41.40 -7.21 5.33
CA GLY A 4 41.04 -7.73 4.01
C GLY A 4 39.62 -8.28 3.93
N LEU A 5 39.10 -8.89 4.99
CA LEU A 5 37.72 -9.40 5.02
C LEU A 5 36.70 -8.25 4.96
N LYS A 6 36.98 -7.15 5.68
CA LYS A 6 36.13 -5.94 5.66
C LYS A 6 36.11 -5.29 4.27
N GLN A 7 37.26 -5.21 3.59
CA GLN A 7 37.35 -4.64 2.24
C GLN A 7 36.63 -5.52 1.19
N ALA A 8 36.74 -6.84 1.32
CA ALA A 8 36.03 -7.77 0.44
C ALA A 8 34.51 -7.67 0.62
N VAL A 9 34.04 -7.64 1.86
CA VAL A 9 32.60 -7.46 2.18
C VAL A 9 32.09 -6.14 1.61
N ASN A 10 32.78 -5.02 1.85
CA ASN A 10 32.36 -3.71 1.33
C ASN A 10 32.32 -3.66 -0.21
N ARG A 11 33.27 -4.31 -0.90
CA ARG A 11 33.26 -4.40 -2.37
C ARG A 11 32.07 -5.19 -2.90
N VAL A 12 31.75 -6.32 -2.26
CA VAL A 12 30.61 -7.16 -2.66
C VAL A 12 29.30 -6.42 -2.40
N THR A 13 29.16 -5.77 -1.23
CA THR A 13 27.95 -4.99 -0.91
C THR A 13 27.72 -3.85 -1.89
N ALA A 14 28.77 -3.10 -2.27
CA ALA A 14 28.65 -2.00 -3.24
C ALA A 14 28.29 -2.47 -4.66
N TYR A 15 28.68 -3.69 -5.05
CA TYR A 15 28.38 -4.24 -6.35
C TYR A 15 26.98 -4.88 -6.42
N VAL A 16 26.59 -5.62 -5.38
CA VAL A 16 25.27 -6.26 -5.31
C VAL A 16 24.17 -5.20 -5.15
N PHE A 17 24.47 -4.08 -4.49
CA PHE A 17 23.49 -3.04 -4.19
C PHE A 17 24.09 -1.62 -4.33
N PRO A 18 24.08 -1.06 -5.56
CA PRO A 18 24.55 0.30 -5.77
C PRO A 18 23.55 1.32 -5.19
N VAL A 19 23.87 1.89 -4.03
CA VAL A 19 23.11 2.99 -3.42
C VAL A 19 23.78 4.32 -3.79
N THR A 20 23.01 5.29 -4.27
CA THR A 20 23.54 6.60 -4.67
C THR A 20 23.84 7.45 -3.44
N ASN A 21 24.94 8.21 -3.43
CA ASN A 21 25.30 9.07 -2.29
C ASN A 21 24.21 10.11 -1.95
N SER A 22 23.43 10.57 -2.94
CA SER A 22 22.30 11.48 -2.76
C SER A 22 21.14 10.87 -1.96
N GLU A 23 20.86 9.58 -2.16
CA GLU A 23 19.85 8.80 -1.42
C GLU A 23 20.31 8.59 0.02
N LEU A 24 21.61 8.36 0.21
CA LEU A 24 22.21 8.21 1.54
C LEU A 24 22.18 9.52 2.35
N GLU A 25 22.45 10.67 1.71
CA GLU A 25 22.38 11.98 2.38
C GLU A 25 20.96 12.38 2.76
N THR A 26 19.98 12.15 1.89
CA THR A 26 18.56 12.43 2.21
C THR A 26 18.06 11.58 3.37
N LEU A 27 18.53 10.33 3.49
CA LEU A 27 18.19 9.46 4.60
C LEU A 27 18.92 9.83 5.90
N ARG A 28 20.21 10.19 5.82
CA ARG A 28 20.95 10.73 6.97
C ARG A 28 20.31 12.01 7.48
N LEU A 29 19.80 12.87 6.59
CA LEU A 29 19.02 14.05 6.97
C LEU A 29 17.70 13.66 7.63
N LYS A 30 16.90 12.77 7.04
CA LYS A 30 15.65 12.26 7.67
C LYS A 30 15.90 11.67 9.06
N GLN A 31 16.98 10.91 9.23
CA GLN A 31 17.39 10.30 10.50
C GLN A 31 17.86 11.36 11.51
N LYS A 32 18.68 12.33 11.07
CA LYS A 32 19.21 13.42 11.91
C LYS A 32 18.12 14.38 12.40
N PHE A 33 17.07 14.58 11.61
CA PHE A 33 15.93 15.42 11.97
C PHE A 33 14.82 14.66 12.73
N GLY A 34 14.98 13.36 13.00
CA GLY A 34 13.99 12.60 13.76
C GLY A 34 12.64 12.42 13.05
N PHE A 35 12.60 12.56 11.71
CA PHE A 35 11.42 12.21 10.92
C PHE A 35 11.30 10.68 10.83
N ALA A 36 10.93 10.05 11.95
CA ALA A 36 10.74 8.60 12.04
C ALA A 36 9.48 8.12 11.30
N TYR A 37 8.64 9.03 10.82
CA TYR A 37 7.37 8.74 10.16
C TYR A 37 7.25 9.55 8.88
N THR A 38 7.25 8.87 7.74
CA THR A 38 6.89 9.43 6.45
C THR A 38 5.68 8.70 5.88
N SER A 39 4.55 8.84 6.56
CA SER A 39 3.25 8.48 5.99
C SER A 39 3.04 9.27 4.70
N ASN A 40 2.69 8.58 3.62
CA ASN A 40 2.40 9.24 2.36
C ASN A 40 1.02 9.89 2.45
N LEU A 41 0.97 11.21 2.28
CA LEU A 41 -0.25 12.00 2.41
C LEU A 41 -1.32 11.67 1.35
N PRO A 42 -0.99 11.52 0.04
CA PRO A 42 -2.03 11.31 -0.98
C PRO A 42 -2.87 10.02 -0.80
N PRO A 43 -2.28 8.83 -0.54
CA PRO A 43 -3.05 7.61 -0.28
C PRO A 43 -3.91 7.71 0.98
N GLN A 44 -3.43 8.42 2.02
CA GLN A 44 -4.17 8.60 3.27
C GLN A 44 -5.44 9.44 3.08
N MET A 45 -5.36 10.50 2.28
CA MET A 45 -6.52 11.33 1.95
C MET A 45 -7.56 10.55 1.12
N MET A 46 -7.10 9.72 0.18
CA MET A 46 -8.00 8.90 -0.64
C MET A 46 -8.70 7.82 0.18
N LEU A 47 -7.95 7.10 1.03
CA LEU A 47 -8.50 6.13 1.98
C LEU A 47 -9.55 6.76 2.90
N TYR A 48 -9.32 8.01 3.35
CA TYR A 48 -10.28 8.73 4.19
C TYR A 48 -11.60 9.01 3.46
N PHE A 49 -11.53 9.52 2.22
CA PHE A 49 -12.73 9.77 1.43
C PHE A 49 -13.46 8.48 1.07
N ASN A 50 -12.73 7.41 0.73
CA ASN A 50 -13.34 6.12 0.46
C ASN A 50 -14.02 5.55 1.72
N ALA A 51 -13.37 5.60 2.89
CA ALA A 51 -13.98 5.16 4.15
C ALA A 51 -15.28 5.93 4.50
N PHE A 52 -15.36 7.21 4.16
CA PHE A 52 -16.58 8.00 4.34
C PHE A 52 -17.66 7.64 3.32
N TYR A 53 -17.29 7.32 2.07
CA TYR A 53 -18.21 6.95 1.00
C TYR A 53 -18.76 5.52 1.13
N ALA A 54 -17.93 4.58 1.60
CA ALA A 54 -18.25 3.16 1.78
C ALA A 54 -19.61 2.86 2.46
N PRO A 55 -20.01 3.51 3.59
CA PRO A 55 -21.33 3.27 4.17
C PRO A 55 -22.48 3.71 3.26
N PHE A 56 -22.33 4.81 2.52
CA PHE A 56 -23.36 5.25 1.55
C PHE A 56 -23.46 4.29 0.38
N TRP A 57 -22.32 3.81 -0.13
CA TRP A 57 -22.28 2.80 -1.17
C TRP A 57 -22.95 1.50 -0.72
N PHE A 58 -22.66 1.03 0.50
CA PHE A 58 -23.25 -0.17 1.08
C PHE A 58 -24.77 -0.06 1.20
N ILE A 59 -25.28 1.04 1.79
CA ILE A 59 -26.72 1.26 1.96
C ILE A 59 -27.40 1.39 0.59
N GLY A 60 -26.82 2.16 -0.33
CA GLY A 60 -27.36 2.36 -1.68
C GLY A 60 -27.48 1.04 -2.44
N THR A 61 -26.40 0.24 -2.42
CA THR A 61 -26.36 -1.09 -3.05
C THR A 61 -27.37 -2.04 -2.41
N MET A 62 -27.47 -2.05 -1.06
CA MET A 62 -28.42 -2.90 -0.35
C MET A 62 -29.88 -2.58 -0.72
N ILE A 63 -30.23 -1.29 -0.82
CA ILE A 63 -31.58 -0.87 -1.24
C ILE A 63 -31.87 -1.31 -2.68
N CYS A 64 -30.92 -1.12 -3.60
CA CYS A 64 -31.08 -1.55 -4.99
C CYS A 64 -31.28 -3.06 -5.08
N PHE A 65 -30.45 -3.84 -4.37
CA PHE A 65 -30.57 -5.29 -4.32
C PHE A 65 -31.94 -5.76 -3.81
N ILE A 66 -32.54 -5.09 -2.81
CA ILE A 66 -33.87 -5.44 -2.29
C ILE A 66 -34.96 -5.18 -3.32
N ILE A 67 -34.93 -4.02 -3.98
CA ILE A 67 -35.94 -3.61 -4.96
C ILE A 67 -35.88 -4.50 -6.20
N GLU A 68 -34.67 -4.77 -6.68
CA GLU A 68 -34.44 -5.50 -7.92
C GLU A 68 -34.46 -7.01 -7.72
N PHE A 69 -34.45 -7.48 -6.46
CA PHE A 69 -34.30 -8.89 -6.11
C PHE A 69 -35.26 -9.77 -6.91
N GLU A 70 -36.54 -9.43 -6.99
CA GLU A 70 -37.52 -10.30 -7.64
C GLU A 70 -37.30 -10.46 -9.16
N PHE A 71 -36.71 -9.44 -9.80
CA PHE A 71 -36.51 -9.38 -11.25
C PHE A 71 -35.23 -10.11 -11.72
N LEU A 72 -34.30 -10.40 -10.81
CA LEU A 72 -33.05 -11.10 -11.14
C LEU A 72 -33.27 -12.62 -11.31
N SER A 73 -32.49 -13.21 -12.22
CA SER A 73 -32.41 -14.68 -12.35
C SER A 73 -31.73 -15.30 -11.12
N GLN A 74 -32.04 -16.57 -10.83
CA GLN A 74 -31.53 -17.26 -9.63
C GLN A 74 -29.99 -17.30 -9.56
N ILE A 75 -29.32 -17.51 -10.69
CA ILE A 75 -27.85 -17.51 -10.74
C ILE A 75 -27.30 -16.13 -10.38
N ARG A 76 -27.87 -15.05 -10.94
CA ARG A 76 -27.42 -13.67 -10.68
C ARG A 76 -27.68 -13.24 -9.24
N LYS A 77 -28.78 -13.68 -8.62
CA LYS A 77 -29.04 -13.47 -7.19
C LYS A 77 -27.92 -14.03 -6.33
N VAL A 78 -27.60 -15.30 -6.53
CA VAL A 78 -26.57 -16.00 -5.73
C VAL A 78 -25.20 -15.37 -5.94
N VAL A 79 -24.80 -15.12 -7.19
CA VAL A 79 -23.49 -14.52 -7.50
C VAL A 79 -23.42 -13.08 -6.99
N GLY A 80 -24.47 -12.27 -7.19
CA GLY A 80 -24.54 -10.88 -6.74
C GLY A 80 -24.41 -10.76 -5.22
N ILE A 81 -25.15 -11.58 -4.46
CA ILE A 81 -25.01 -11.64 -2.99
C ILE A 81 -23.58 -12.03 -2.59
N ALA A 82 -23.02 -13.06 -3.23
CA ALA A 82 -21.68 -13.54 -2.90
C ALA A 82 -20.60 -12.46 -3.14
N VAL A 83 -20.69 -11.74 -4.28
CA VAL A 83 -19.80 -10.64 -4.61
C VAL A 83 -19.99 -9.48 -3.62
N PHE A 84 -21.23 -9.09 -3.32
CA PHE A 84 -21.52 -8.01 -2.37
C PHE A 84 -20.97 -8.30 -0.97
N LEU A 85 -21.20 -9.49 -0.45
CA LEU A 85 -20.67 -9.91 0.86
C LEU A 85 -19.14 -9.92 0.86
N THR A 86 -18.54 -10.51 -0.17
CA THR A 86 -17.08 -10.55 -0.33
C THR A 86 -16.50 -9.13 -0.40
N TYR A 87 -17.17 -8.22 -1.11
CA TYR A 87 -16.75 -6.82 -1.21
C TYR A 87 -16.74 -6.15 0.16
N ILE A 88 -17.77 -6.32 1.00
CA ILE A 88 -17.82 -5.72 2.34
C ILE A 88 -16.67 -6.22 3.22
N PHE A 89 -16.46 -7.54 3.28
CA PHE A 89 -15.39 -8.12 4.10
C PHE A 89 -14.01 -7.65 3.65
N THR A 90 -13.79 -7.63 2.33
CA THR A 90 -12.53 -7.16 1.77
C THR A 90 -12.35 -5.66 1.95
N GLU A 91 -13.40 -4.84 1.82
CA GLU A 91 -13.33 -3.38 1.98
C GLU A 91 -12.92 -2.98 3.39
N ILE A 92 -13.51 -3.61 4.42
CA ILE A 92 -13.11 -3.39 5.82
C ILE A 92 -11.64 -3.74 6.02
N THR A 93 -11.22 -4.92 5.54
CA THR A 93 -9.84 -5.40 5.68
C THR A 93 -8.86 -4.49 4.94
N ARG A 94 -9.23 -4.06 3.74
CA ARG A 94 -8.46 -3.19 2.86
C ARG A 94 -8.26 -1.82 3.52
N LEU A 95 -9.33 -1.16 3.95
CA LEU A 95 -9.23 0.14 4.64
C LEU A 95 -8.35 0.06 5.89
N TYR A 96 -8.48 -1.02 6.68
CA TYR A 96 -7.64 -1.26 7.85
C TYR A 96 -6.15 -1.41 7.51
N LEU A 97 -5.83 -2.27 6.54
CA LEU A 97 -4.45 -2.51 6.09
C LEU A 97 -3.83 -1.28 5.42
N GLY A 98 -4.61 -0.54 4.63
CA GLY A 98 -4.16 0.70 3.99
C GLY A 98 -3.82 1.78 5.00
N PHE A 99 -4.68 1.94 6.02
CA PHE A 99 -4.46 2.91 7.09
C PHE A 99 -3.22 2.57 7.94
N ILE A 100 -3.14 1.34 8.46
CA ILE A 100 -2.01 0.92 9.30
C ILE A 100 -0.73 0.78 8.49
N GLY A 101 -0.78 0.20 7.30
CA GLY A 101 0.39 -0.02 6.45
C GLY A 101 1.09 1.28 6.09
N ASN A 102 0.32 2.31 5.72
CA ASN A 102 0.88 3.63 5.40
C ASN A 102 1.39 4.37 6.65
N LEU A 103 0.71 4.25 7.80
CA LEU A 103 1.08 4.99 9.01
C LEU A 103 2.26 4.34 9.77
N ALA A 104 2.30 3.01 9.85
CA ALA A 104 3.33 2.25 10.54
C ALA A 104 4.53 1.87 9.64
N GLU A 105 4.55 2.38 8.41
CA GLU A 105 5.51 2.07 7.36
C GLU A 105 5.75 0.57 7.10
N LYS A 106 4.71 -0.24 7.29
CA LYS A 106 4.84 -1.69 7.17
C LYS A 106 4.51 -2.18 5.77
N VAL A 107 5.57 -2.57 5.05
CA VAL A 107 5.51 -3.12 3.69
C VAL A 107 4.55 -4.31 3.56
N PRO A 108 4.51 -5.32 4.45
CA PRO A 108 3.61 -6.46 4.24
C PRO A 108 2.13 -6.07 4.33
N GLU A 109 1.75 -5.20 5.27
CA GLU A 109 0.38 -4.71 5.40
C GLU A 109 -0.04 -3.89 4.17
N LEU A 110 0.85 -3.03 3.65
CA LEU A 110 0.54 -2.25 2.45
C LEU A 110 0.49 -3.12 1.18
N ALA A 111 1.34 -4.14 1.08
CA ALA A 111 1.27 -5.11 0.00
C ALA A 111 -0.06 -5.88 0.04
N GLY A 112 -0.54 -6.24 1.24
CA GLY A 112 -1.86 -6.83 1.45
C GLY A 112 -2.98 -5.92 1.00
N PHE A 113 -2.96 -4.65 1.40
CA PHE A 113 -3.89 -3.62 0.91
C PHE A 113 -3.94 -3.54 -0.62
N TRP A 114 -2.77 -3.47 -1.26
CA TRP A 114 -2.66 -3.34 -2.70
C TRP A 114 -3.13 -4.62 -3.42
N LEU A 115 -2.78 -5.80 -2.91
CA LEU A 115 -3.17 -7.08 -3.48
C LEU A 115 -4.68 -7.31 -3.38
N LEU A 116 -5.30 -7.00 -2.23
CA LEU A 116 -6.76 -7.08 -2.06
C LEU A 116 -7.48 -6.13 -3.03
N SER A 117 -6.96 -4.91 -3.17
CA SER A 117 -7.48 -3.91 -4.12
C SER A 117 -7.47 -4.43 -5.56
N LEU A 118 -6.34 -5.01 -5.98
CA LEU A 118 -6.13 -5.49 -7.35
C LEU A 118 -6.89 -6.79 -7.67
N LEU A 119 -6.82 -7.78 -6.78
CA LEU A 119 -7.29 -9.13 -7.06
C LEU A 119 -8.75 -9.38 -6.70
N ILE A 120 -9.31 -8.64 -5.74
CA ILE A 120 -10.67 -8.88 -5.25
C ILE A 120 -11.56 -7.68 -5.52
N GLN A 121 -11.16 -6.48 -5.07
CA GLN A 121 -11.96 -5.26 -5.19
C GLN A 121 -12.22 -4.88 -6.66
N LEU A 122 -11.16 -4.78 -7.49
CA LEU A 122 -11.30 -4.40 -8.89
C LEU A 122 -12.20 -5.34 -9.70
N PRO A 123 -11.98 -6.67 -9.73
CA PRO A 123 -12.88 -7.56 -10.47
C PRO A 123 -14.30 -7.56 -9.87
N GLY A 124 -14.45 -7.42 -8.55
CA GLY A 124 -15.75 -7.32 -7.90
C GLY A 124 -16.54 -6.08 -8.32
N ILE A 125 -15.92 -4.89 -8.30
CA ILE A 125 -16.61 -3.66 -8.70
C ILE A 125 -16.88 -3.61 -10.20
N PHE A 126 -15.98 -4.16 -11.03
CA PHE A 126 -16.24 -4.28 -12.47
C PHE A 126 -17.38 -5.26 -12.76
N TYR A 127 -17.49 -6.37 -12.03
CA TYR A 127 -18.64 -7.27 -12.15
C TYR A 127 -19.96 -6.53 -11.87
N LEU A 128 -20.02 -5.79 -10.76
CA LEU A 128 -21.21 -5.00 -10.38
C LEU A 128 -21.51 -3.87 -11.38
N LEU A 129 -20.50 -3.28 -12.02
CA LEU A 129 -20.66 -2.15 -12.94
C LEU A 129 -20.96 -2.55 -14.40
N LEU A 130 -20.40 -3.67 -14.87
CA LEU A 130 -20.42 -4.09 -16.28
C LEU A 130 -21.45 -5.16 -16.59
N ASP A 131 -21.98 -5.88 -15.59
CA ASP A 131 -23.02 -6.88 -15.83
C ASP A 131 -24.33 -6.18 -16.23
N THR A 132 -24.55 -6.07 -17.54
CA THR A 132 -25.80 -5.57 -18.13
C THR A 132 -27.04 -6.39 -17.77
N GLY A 133 -26.85 -7.59 -17.22
CA GLY A 133 -27.91 -8.50 -16.80
C GLY A 133 -28.37 -8.32 -15.35
N LEU A 134 -27.58 -7.64 -14.51
CA LEU A 134 -28.09 -6.92 -13.34
C LEU A 134 -28.80 -5.69 -13.91
N ILE A 135 -30.10 -5.52 -13.62
CA ILE A 135 -30.90 -4.42 -14.18
C ILE A 135 -30.50 -3.14 -13.44
N LEU A 136 -29.30 -2.63 -13.75
CA LEU A 136 -28.73 -1.49 -13.03
C LEU A 136 -29.60 -0.26 -13.26
N SER A 137 -30.39 0.09 -12.25
CA SER A 137 -30.95 1.42 -12.15
C SER A 137 -29.83 2.45 -12.40
N SER A 138 -30.14 3.57 -13.07
CA SER A 138 -29.14 4.63 -13.32
C SER A 138 -28.47 5.12 -12.02
N PHE A 139 -29.18 5.00 -10.90
CA PHE A 139 -28.65 5.24 -9.57
C PHE A 139 -27.58 4.21 -9.15
N GLU A 140 -27.88 2.91 -9.26
CA GLU A 140 -26.96 1.83 -8.90
C GLU A 140 -25.67 1.90 -9.74
N ARG A 141 -25.79 2.19 -11.03
CA ARG A 141 -24.63 2.39 -11.90
C ARG A 141 -23.74 3.55 -11.46
N THR A 142 -24.36 4.63 -10.97
CA THR A 142 -23.62 5.81 -10.52
C THR A 142 -22.85 5.52 -9.24
N ILE A 143 -23.46 4.83 -8.28
CA ILE A 143 -22.77 4.48 -7.02
C ILE A 143 -21.60 3.51 -7.27
N HIS A 144 -21.77 2.51 -8.13
CA HIS A 144 -20.65 1.62 -8.49
C HIS A 144 -19.57 2.34 -9.29
N ALA A 145 -19.91 3.29 -10.14
CA ALA A 145 -18.91 4.05 -10.92
C ALA A 145 -18.05 4.96 -10.02
N VAL A 146 -18.65 5.59 -9.02
CA VAL A 146 -17.91 6.40 -8.03
C VAL A 146 -16.97 5.51 -7.22
N GLU A 147 -17.47 4.37 -6.72
CA GLU A 147 -16.64 3.39 -6.00
C GLU A 147 -15.49 2.85 -6.87
N ALA A 148 -15.77 2.49 -8.12
CA ALA A 148 -14.74 2.03 -9.06
C ALA A 148 -13.65 3.09 -9.27
N THR A 149 -14.02 4.37 -9.31
CA THR A 149 -13.06 5.47 -9.43
C THR A 149 -12.13 5.52 -8.23
N PHE A 150 -12.66 5.40 -7.01
CA PHE A 150 -11.83 5.33 -5.80
C PHE A 150 -10.87 4.15 -5.84
N VAL A 151 -11.37 2.94 -6.12
CA VAL A 151 -10.55 1.72 -6.15
C VAL A 151 -9.44 1.80 -7.21
N ILE A 152 -9.71 2.34 -8.40
CA ILE A 152 -8.69 2.51 -9.46
C ILE A 152 -7.60 3.47 -9.00
N LEU A 153 -7.99 4.64 -8.47
CA LEU A 153 -7.03 5.62 -7.99
C LEU A 153 -6.21 5.04 -6.83
N GLU A 154 -6.84 4.35 -5.88
CA GLU A 154 -6.16 3.72 -4.74
C GLU A 154 -5.22 2.59 -5.16
N THR A 155 -5.57 1.83 -6.21
CA THR A 155 -4.70 0.78 -6.76
C THR A 155 -3.46 1.37 -7.42
N THR A 156 -3.63 2.45 -8.21
CA THR A 156 -2.50 3.14 -8.86
C THR A 156 -1.58 3.79 -7.84
N THR A 157 -2.13 4.56 -6.90
CA THR A 157 -1.35 5.20 -5.83
C THR A 157 -0.73 4.17 -4.89
N GLY A 158 -1.45 3.11 -4.54
CA GLY A 158 -0.95 2.00 -3.73
C GLY A 158 0.27 1.32 -4.33
N PHE A 159 0.31 1.12 -5.65
CA PHE A 159 1.47 0.56 -6.34
C PHE A 159 2.73 1.42 -6.14
N PHE A 160 2.61 2.74 -6.32
CA PHE A 160 3.73 3.66 -6.13
C PHE A 160 4.22 3.66 -4.68
N VAL A 161 3.31 3.59 -3.71
CA VAL A 161 3.65 3.60 -2.29
C VAL A 161 4.35 2.30 -1.90
N VAL A 162 3.87 1.15 -2.35
CA VAL A 162 4.55 -0.14 -2.12
C VAL A 162 5.96 -0.10 -2.69
N LYS A 163 6.14 0.38 -3.93
CA LYS A 163 7.48 0.52 -4.55
C LYS A 163 8.40 1.41 -3.73
N LEU A 164 7.91 2.59 -3.32
CA LEU A 164 8.67 3.54 -2.50
C LEU A 164 9.07 2.95 -1.15
N MET A 165 8.16 2.23 -0.49
CA MET A 165 8.41 1.68 0.84
C MET A 165 9.37 0.50 0.81
N VAL A 166 9.31 -0.36 -0.22
CA VAL A 166 10.31 -1.42 -0.42
C VAL A 166 11.72 -0.84 -0.59
N GLN A 167 11.85 0.24 -1.37
CA GLN A 167 13.12 0.95 -1.53
C GLN A 167 13.60 1.54 -0.20
N ASN A 168 12.71 2.21 0.54
CA ASN A 168 13.06 2.78 1.85
C ASN A 168 13.48 1.71 2.87
N GLN A 169 12.86 0.53 2.89
CA GLN A 169 13.26 -0.56 3.77
C GLN A 169 14.63 -1.14 3.38
N ALA A 170 14.93 -1.28 2.08
CA ALA A 170 16.24 -1.71 1.62
C ALA A 170 17.34 -0.76 2.11
N VAL A 171 17.11 0.56 2.02
CA VAL A 171 18.12 1.54 2.48
C VAL A 171 18.23 1.66 4.00
N LYS A 172 17.14 1.48 4.76
CA LYS A 172 17.22 1.31 6.22
C LYS A 172 18.08 0.10 6.59
N PHE A 173 17.92 -1.02 5.89
CA PHE A 173 18.74 -2.22 6.11
C PHE A 173 20.23 -1.96 5.78
N TYR A 174 20.54 -1.26 4.68
CA TYR A 174 21.93 -0.85 4.37
C TYR A 174 22.54 0.04 5.44
N THR A 175 21.76 0.99 5.97
CA THR A 175 22.26 1.92 6.99
C THR A 175 22.52 1.20 8.31
N LEU A 176 21.65 0.28 8.73
CA LEU A 176 21.84 -0.53 9.93
C LEU A 176 23.02 -1.50 9.81
N THR A 177 23.19 -2.14 8.64
CA THR A 177 24.32 -3.04 8.38
C THR A 177 25.65 -2.30 8.26
N GLN A 178 25.67 -1.08 7.70
CA GLN A 178 26.86 -0.23 7.67
C GLN A 178 27.16 0.41 9.03
N GLY A 179 26.15 0.77 9.84
CA GLY A 179 26.32 1.27 11.21
C GLY A 179 26.75 0.19 12.21
N ALA A 180 26.50 -1.08 11.91
CA ALA A 180 27.02 -2.23 12.67
C ALA A 180 28.48 -2.60 12.31
N VAL A 181 29.08 -1.95 11.31
CA VAL A 181 30.53 -1.93 11.18
C VAL A 181 31.02 -1.02 12.31
N PRO A 182 31.78 -1.55 13.29
CA PRO A 182 32.06 -0.84 14.52
C PRO A 182 32.67 0.52 14.23
N GLU A 183 32.18 1.50 14.99
CA GLU A 183 32.61 2.89 15.12
C GLU A 183 34.06 2.97 15.67
N ASP A 184 34.99 2.26 15.04
CA ASP A 184 36.42 2.24 15.38
C ASP A 184 37.24 3.09 14.39
N LEU A 185 36.56 3.92 13.58
CA LEU A 185 37.20 4.82 12.61
C LEU A 185 37.06 6.30 12.97
N THR A 186 36.46 6.65 14.11
CA THR A 186 36.43 8.05 14.59
C THR A 186 37.52 8.38 15.62
N ASN A 187 38.25 7.41 16.17
CA ASN A 187 39.31 7.67 17.16
C ASN A 187 40.76 7.42 16.69
N THR A 188 40.99 6.83 15.52
CA THR A 188 42.36 6.62 15.02
C THR A 188 42.96 7.82 14.28
N SER A 189 42.19 8.88 14.01
CA SER A 189 42.72 10.11 13.38
C SER A 189 43.31 11.14 14.35
N LYS A 190 43.24 10.92 15.68
CA LYS A 190 43.79 11.88 16.68
C LYS A 190 45.01 11.39 17.46
N ALA A 191 45.53 10.19 17.20
CA ALA A 191 46.65 9.63 17.95
C ALA A 191 47.98 9.53 17.17
N HIS A 192 48.11 10.22 16.03
CA HIS A 192 49.36 10.23 15.23
C HIS A 192 49.79 11.64 14.80
N CYS A 193 49.48 12.64 15.62
CA CYS A 193 50.11 13.95 15.61
C CYS A 193 50.33 14.42 17.05
N ALA A 194 51.28 13.77 17.72
CA ALA A 194 52.04 14.27 18.86
C ALA A 194 53.38 13.54 18.89
#